data_AF-A0A521VT16-F1
#
_entry.id   AF-A0A521VT16-F1
#
_cell.length_a   1.000
_cell.length_b   1.000
_cell.length_c   1.000
_cell.angle_alpha   90.00
_cell.angle_beta   90.00
_cell.angle_gamma   90.00
#
_symmetry.space_group_name_H-M   'P 1'
#
loop_
_entity.id
_entity.type
_entity.pdbx_description
1 polymer ?
#
loop_
_entity_poly.entity_id
_entity_poly.type
_entity_poly.pdbx_seq_one_letter_code
_entity_poly.pdbx_strand_id
1 'polypeptide(L)'
;MTNEQADKVRLSPEDHARLRELRAQKPARHAPAPALTRGAIFADRVAEIVGSWRFIIIQSAMLGIWIILNMVAFINHWDPYPFILLNLVLSFQAAYTAPIIMMSQNRQSEIDRRHAEHDYRINVKAELEIELLHNKIDALREQEILKLTNIIQRLSAHLAPDLVAAIEDEAGQRK
;
A
#
# COMPACT_ATOMS: atom_id res chain seq x y z
N MET A 1 -15.54 -28.57 -28.89
CA MET A 1 -15.03 -27.99 -27.63
C MET A 1 -14.47 -26.63 -27.99
N THR A 2 -15.14 -25.62 -27.44
CA THR A 2 -15.33 -24.28 -27.98
C THR A 2 -14.10 -23.40 -27.75
N ASN A 3 -13.80 -22.60 -28.77
CA ASN A 3 -12.72 -21.63 -28.84
C ASN A 3 -13.02 -20.44 -27.90
N GLU A 4 -12.64 -20.56 -26.63
CA GLU A 4 -12.94 -19.59 -25.56
C GLU A 4 -11.66 -18.96 -24.96
N GLN A 5 -10.49 -19.20 -25.56
CA GLN A 5 -9.18 -18.76 -25.02
C GLN A 5 -8.52 -17.64 -25.83
N ALA A 6 -9.18 -17.11 -26.86
CA ALA A 6 -8.68 -16.00 -27.67
C ALA A 6 -9.19 -14.62 -27.24
N ASP A 7 -9.92 -14.53 -26.12
CA ASP A 7 -10.26 -13.25 -25.48
C ASP A 7 -9.08 -12.77 -24.63
N LYS A 8 -7.93 -12.62 -25.29
CA LYS A 8 -6.78 -11.94 -24.71
C LYS A 8 -7.10 -10.46 -24.62
N VAL A 9 -7.66 -10.07 -23.48
CA VAL A 9 -7.60 -8.77 -22.82
C VAL A 9 -7.20 -7.62 -23.76
N ARG A 10 -8.08 -7.32 -24.72
CA ARG A 10 -8.06 -6.02 -25.39
C ARG A 10 -8.53 -5.03 -24.35
N LEU A 11 -7.62 -4.27 -23.76
CA LEU A 11 -8.02 -3.09 -22.97
C LEU A 11 -9.03 -2.29 -23.79
N SER A 12 -10.20 -2.06 -23.21
CA SER A 12 -11.24 -1.27 -23.85
C SER A 12 -10.70 0.14 -24.09
N PRO A 13 -11.13 0.86 -25.15
CA PRO A 13 -10.75 2.27 -25.34
C PRO A 13 -10.98 3.13 -24.08
N GLU A 14 -11.94 2.74 -23.25
CA GLU A 14 -12.23 3.34 -21.95
C GLU A 14 -11.11 3.14 -20.92
N ASP A 15 -10.48 1.97 -20.88
CA ASP A 15 -9.36 1.69 -19.99
C ASP A 15 -8.14 2.52 -20.39
N HIS A 16 -7.91 2.70 -21.69
CA HIS A 16 -6.88 3.59 -22.22
C HIS A 16 -7.15 5.07 -21.90
N ALA A 17 -8.41 5.49 -21.79
CA ALA A 17 -8.78 6.83 -21.35
C ALA A 17 -8.55 7.01 -19.84
N ARG A 18 -9.00 6.05 -19.03
CA ARG A 18 -8.72 6.00 -17.58
C ARG A 18 -7.23 5.99 -17.28
N LEU A 19 -6.43 5.29 -18.07
CA LEU A 19 -4.97 5.28 -17.99
C LEU A 19 -4.33 6.64 -18.25
N ARG A 20 -4.82 7.38 -19.24
CA ARG A 20 -4.36 8.74 -19.52
C ARG A 20 -4.72 9.69 -18.37
N GLU A 21 -5.92 9.54 -17.81
CA GLU A 21 -6.37 10.31 -16.66
C GLU A 21 -5.56 9.98 -15.40
N LEU A 22 -5.30 8.71 -15.13
CA LEU A 22 -4.44 8.24 -14.03
C LEU A 22 -2.97 8.63 -14.21
N ARG A 23 -2.45 8.74 -15.43
CA ARG A 23 -1.12 9.30 -15.72
C ARG A 23 -1.06 10.81 -15.55
N ALA A 24 -2.11 11.53 -15.96
CA ALA A 24 -2.21 12.98 -15.81
C ALA A 24 -2.31 13.39 -14.33
N GLN A 25 -2.91 12.53 -13.49
CA GLN A 25 -2.79 12.62 -12.05
C GLN A 25 -1.36 12.24 -11.63
N LYS A 26 -0.48 13.26 -11.60
CA LYS A 26 0.83 13.18 -10.96
C LYS A 26 0.59 12.66 -9.54
N PRO A 27 1.09 11.46 -9.17
CA PRO A 27 0.90 10.98 -7.81
C PRO A 27 1.57 11.99 -6.90
N ALA A 28 0.79 12.69 -6.09
CA ALA A 28 1.33 13.50 -5.03
C ALA A 28 2.05 12.52 -4.10
N ARG A 29 3.37 12.36 -4.28
CA ARG A 29 4.21 11.44 -3.50
C ARG A 29 4.03 11.67 -1.98
N HIS A 30 3.50 12.84 -1.62
CA HIS A 30 2.96 13.16 -0.31
C HIS A 30 1.59 13.81 -0.53
N ALA A 31 0.50 13.11 -0.21
CA ALA A 31 -0.77 13.79 0.01
C ALA A 31 -0.52 14.88 1.09
N PRO A 32 -0.93 16.14 0.87
CA PRO A 32 -0.69 17.19 1.85
C PRO A 32 -1.30 16.77 3.18
N ALA A 33 -0.47 16.71 4.22
CA ALA A 33 -0.93 16.39 5.56
C ALA A 33 -2.04 17.38 5.94
N PRO A 34 -3.17 16.92 6.49
CA PRO A 34 -4.23 17.82 6.90
C PRO A 34 -3.68 18.86 7.88
N ALA A 35 -4.15 20.10 7.76
CA ALA A 35 -3.78 21.17 8.67
C ALA A 35 -4.13 20.75 10.12
N LEU A 36 -3.10 20.60 10.96
CA LEU A 36 -3.27 20.19 12.34
C LEU A 36 -3.92 21.32 13.14
N THR A 37 -5.11 21.05 13.68
CA THR A 37 -5.71 21.96 14.65
C THR A 37 -4.92 21.93 15.96
N ARG A 38 -4.88 23.06 16.69
CA ARG A 38 -4.16 23.12 17.97
C ARG A 38 -4.67 22.08 18.99
N GLY A 39 -5.97 21.78 18.95
CA GLY A 39 -6.58 20.72 19.76
C GLY A 39 -6.07 19.33 19.41
N ALA A 40 -5.88 19.02 18.12
CA ALA A 40 -5.30 17.75 17.70
C ALA A 40 -3.87 17.60 18.20
N ILE A 41 -3.03 18.64 18.03
CA ILE A 41 -1.63 18.63 18.50
C ILE A 41 -1.56 18.37 20.01
N PHE A 42 -2.46 18.97 20.79
CA PHE A 42 -2.53 18.75 22.23
C PHE A 42 -2.94 17.32 22.56
N ALA A 43 -4.01 16.81 21.92
CA ALA A 43 -4.51 15.45 22.16
C ALA A 43 -3.45 14.39 21.85
N ASP A 44 -2.69 14.56 20.77
CA ASP A 44 -1.63 13.64 20.37
C ASP A 44 -0.50 13.60 21.39
N ARG A 45 -0.02 14.78 21.82
CA ARG A 45 1.02 14.87 22.86
C ARG A 45 0.58 14.23 24.16
N VAL A 46 -0.66 14.47 24.57
CA VAL A 46 -1.21 13.85 25.79
C VAL A 46 -1.31 12.33 25.62
N ALA A 47 -1.78 11.83 24.48
CA ALA A 47 -1.86 10.41 24.20
C ALA A 47 -0.47 9.73 24.18
N GLU A 48 0.54 10.37 23.59
CA GLU A 48 1.93 9.89 23.60
C GLU A 48 2.51 9.81 25.01
N ILE A 49 2.23 10.80 25.86
CA ILE A 49 2.69 10.83 27.26
C ILE A 49 2.00 9.73 28.06
N VAL A 50 0.67 9.64 27.99
CA VAL A 50 -0.14 8.68 28.77
C VAL A 50 0.12 7.24 28.32
N GLY A 51 0.40 7.02 27.03
CA GLY A 51 0.73 5.70 26.48
C GLY A 51 2.16 5.22 26.77
N SER A 52 3.00 6.04 27.41
CA SER A 52 4.41 5.69 27.67
C SER A 52 4.58 4.82 28.92
N TRP A 53 5.41 3.77 28.81
CA TRP A 53 5.84 2.96 29.96
C TRP A 53 6.46 3.81 31.10
N ARG A 54 7.16 4.89 30.75
CA ARG A 54 7.75 5.81 31.74
C ARG A 54 6.70 6.54 32.56
N PHE A 55 5.59 6.93 31.93
CA PHE A 55 4.48 7.60 32.61
C PHE A 55 3.83 6.68 33.64
N ILE A 56 3.57 5.42 33.27
CA ILE A 56 2.97 4.42 34.16
C ILE A 56 3.85 4.24 35.42
N ILE A 57 5.17 4.08 35.27
CA ILE A 57 6.10 3.89 36.39
C ILE A 57 6.08 5.10 37.33
N ILE A 58 6.19 6.32 36.79
CA ILE A 58 6.18 7.56 37.58
C ILE A 58 4.83 7.73 38.30
N GLN A 59 3.72 7.50 37.61
CA GLN A 59 2.37 7.59 38.17
C GLN A 59 2.16 6.59 39.30
N SER A 60 2.58 5.33 39.12
CA SER A 60 2.51 4.30 40.17
C SER A 60 3.39 4.62 41.37
N ALA A 61 4.61 5.12 41.14
CA ALA A 61 5.49 5.56 42.22
C ALA A 61 4.90 6.74 43.01
N MET A 62 4.34 7.73 42.32
CA MET A 62 3.65 8.86 42.95
C MET A 62 2.46 8.40 43.81
N LEU A 63 1.63 7.49 43.30
CA LEU A 63 0.53 6.90 44.06
C LEU A 63 1.04 6.13 45.29
N GLY A 64 2.10 5.34 45.14
CA GLY A 64 2.74 4.63 46.25
C GLY A 64 3.26 5.58 47.33
N ILE A 65 3.95 6.65 46.94
CA ILE A 65 4.44 7.70 47.84
C ILE A 65 3.27 8.38 48.57
N TRP A 66 2.19 8.71 47.85
CA TRP A 66 1.00 9.31 48.44
C TRP A 66 0.36 8.42 49.52
N ILE A 67 0.22 7.13 49.24
CA ILE A 67 -0.32 6.14 50.18
C ILE A 67 0.60 6.00 51.40
N ILE A 68 1.92 5.90 51.21
CA ILE A 68 2.90 5.77 52.29
C ILE A 68 2.88 7.02 53.19
N LEU A 69 2.89 8.22 52.61
CA LEU A 69 2.83 9.48 53.36
C LEU A 69 1.55 9.62 54.19
N ASN A 70 0.40 9.21 53.64
CA ASN A 70 -0.87 9.20 54.38
C ASN A 70 -0.89 8.13 55.49
N MET A 71 -0.32 6.95 55.25
CA MET A 71 -0.29 5.85 56.22
C MET A 71 0.66 6.12 57.39
N VAL A 72 1.81 6.76 57.14
CA VAL A 72 2.79 7.12 58.18
C VAL A 72 2.33 8.33 59.01
N ALA A 73 1.24 9.00 58.61
CA ALA A 73 0.60 10.09 59.34
C ALA A 73 1.57 11.19 59.78
N PHE A 74 2.41 11.67 58.85
CA PHE A 74 3.43 12.67 59.18
C PHE A 74 2.83 13.99 59.68
N ILE A 75 1.65 14.40 59.16
CA ILE A 75 0.82 15.52 59.65
C ILE A 75 -0.65 15.15 59.40
N ASN A 76 -1.45 14.92 60.46
CA ASN A 76 -2.94 14.81 60.44
C ASN A 76 -3.56 14.10 59.21
N HIS A 77 -3.63 12.76 59.13
CA HIS A 77 -4.40 11.98 58.12
C HIS A 77 -5.29 12.79 57.13
N TRP A 78 -4.72 13.32 56.05
CA TRP A 78 -5.45 14.17 55.08
C TRP A 78 -6.40 13.36 54.19
N ASP A 79 -6.12 12.07 53.98
CA ASP A 79 -6.98 11.15 53.23
C ASP A 79 -7.07 9.80 53.96
N PRO A 80 -7.91 9.68 55.01
CA PRO A 80 -8.12 8.42 55.73
C PRO A 80 -8.69 7.33 54.82
N TYR A 81 -8.43 6.06 55.15
CA TYR A 81 -9.03 4.92 54.45
C TYR A 81 -10.57 5.09 54.39
N PRO A 82 -11.22 5.09 53.21
CA PRO A 82 -10.83 4.46 51.94
C PRO A 82 -10.21 5.37 50.84
N PHE A 83 -9.49 6.45 51.19
CA PHE A 83 -8.82 7.37 50.25
C PHE A 83 -9.77 8.07 49.24
N ILE A 84 -10.74 8.84 49.75
CA ILE A 84 -11.79 9.45 48.93
C ILE A 84 -11.23 10.50 47.96
N LEU A 85 -10.21 11.26 48.37
CA LEU A 85 -9.62 12.29 47.53
C LEU A 85 -8.83 11.67 46.38
N LEU A 86 -8.04 10.64 46.67
CA LEU A 86 -7.32 9.89 45.64
C LEU A 86 -8.28 9.29 44.61
N ASN A 87 -9.38 8.69 45.09
CA ASN A 87 -10.40 8.10 44.23
C ASN A 87 -11.06 9.14 43.31
N LEU A 88 -11.40 10.32 43.85
CA LEU A 88 -11.99 11.40 43.09
C LEU A 88 -11.05 11.90 41.98
N VAL A 89 -9.78 12.15 42.31
CA VAL A 89 -8.78 12.63 41.35
C VAL A 89 -8.54 11.61 40.24
N LEU A 90 -8.38 10.32 40.58
CA LEU A 90 -8.19 9.26 39.59
C LEU A 90 -9.42 9.09 38.68
N SER A 91 -10.62 9.20 39.23
CA SER A 91 -11.86 9.12 38.45
C SER A 91 -11.97 10.28 37.46
N PHE A 92 -11.67 11.50 37.90
CA PHE A 92 -11.62 12.67 37.03
C PHE A 92 -10.53 12.54 35.95
N GLN A 93 -9.33 12.10 36.33
CA GLN A 93 -8.23 11.86 35.40
C GLN A 93 -8.64 10.87 34.30
N ALA A 94 -9.25 9.73 34.66
CA ALA A 94 -9.72 8.74 33.70
C ALA A 94 -10.81 9.31 32.76
N ALA A 95 -11.77 10.06 33.31
CA ALA A 95 -12.86 10.65 32.54
C ALA A 95 -12.38 11.63 31.46
N TYR A 96 -11.32 12.41 31.72
CA TYR A 96 -10.72 13.29 30.71
C TYR A 96 -9.77 12.57 29.76
N THR A 97 -9.07 11.54 30.25
CA THR A 97 -8.08 10.81 29.46
C THR A 97 -8.74 10.00 28.35
N ALA A 98 -9.85 9.30 28.65
CA ALA A 98 -10.55 8.45 27.67
C ALA A 98 -10.94 9.18 26.36
N PRO A 99 -11.62 10.35 26.37
CA PRO A 99 -11.97 11.05 25.14
C PRO A 99 -10.76 11.63 24.41
N ILE A 100 -9.73 12.08 25.13
CA ILE A 100 -8.49 12.58 24.51
C ILE A 100 -7.78 11.45 23.75
N ILE A 101 -7.65 10.28 24.37
CA ILE A 101 -7.09 9.09 23.73
C ILE A 101 -7.94 8.71 22.52
N MET A 102 -9.27 8.69 22.66
CA MET A 102 -10.18 8.35 21.57
C MET A 102 -10.07 9.33 20.39
N MET A 103 -9.92 10.63 20.65
CA MET A 103 -9.69 11.64 19.61
C MET A 103 -8.35 11.42 18.88
N SER A 104 -7.28 11.15 19.62
CA SER A 104 -5.97 10.82 19.04
C SER A 104 -6.02 9.54 18.21
N GLN A 105 -6.71 8.51 18.69
CA GLN A 105 -6.88 7.23 18.00
C GLN A 105 -7.73 7.35 16.73
N ASN A 106 -8.88 8.04 16.79
CA ASN A 106 -9.74 8.24 15.62
C ASN A 106 -8.98 8.99 14.51
N ARG A 107 -8.20 10.00 14.90
CA ARG A 107 -7.35 10.75 13.96
C ARG A 107 -6.26 9.89 13.35
N GLN A 108 -5.56 9.07 14.15
CA GLN A 108 -4.54 8.16 13.63
C GLN A 108 -5.15 7.13 12.66
N SER A 109 -6.30 6.56 13.00
CA SER A 109 -7.05 5.64 12.14
C SER A 109 -7.46 6.28 10.81
N GLU A 110 -7.89 7.54 10.81
CA GLU A 110 -8.19 8.29 9.58
C GLU A 110 -6.96 8.51 8.70
N ILE A 111 -5.80 8.80 9.32
CA ILE A 111 -4.52 8.93 8.61
C ILE A 111 -4.15 7.59 7.98
N ASP A 112 -4.18 6.51 8.75
CA ASP A 112 -3.83 5.16 8.30
C ASP A 112 -4.76 4.69 7.16
N ARG A 113 -6.05 4.96 7.27
CA ARG A 113 -7.03 4.67 6.20
C ARG A 113 -6.70 5.39 4.90
N ARG A 114 -6.37 6.70 4.96
CA ARG A 114 -5.99 7.45 3.75
C ARG A 114 -4.69 6.96 3.13
N HIS A 115 -3.72 6.55 3.96
CA HIS A 115 -2.49 5.93 3.45
C HIS A 115 -2.79 4.62 2.75
N ALA A 116 -3.61 3.75 3.35
CA ALA A 116 -4.03 2.49 2.73
C ALA A 116 -4.79 2.71 1.39
N GLU A 117 -5.72 3.67 1.33
CA GLU A 117 -6.42 4.02 0.09
C GLU A 117 -5.46 4.53 -1.00
N HIS A 118 -4.49 5.36 -0.62
CA HIS A 118 -3.49 5.89 -1.55
C HIS A 118 -2.59 4.77 -2.09
N ASP A 119 -2.10 3.90 -1.21
CA ASP A 119 -1.25 2.77 -1.58
C ASP A 119 -1.99 1.78 -2.48
N TYR A 120 -3.27 1.51 -2.18
CA TYR A 120 -4.14 0.72 -3.05
C TYR A 120 -4.24 1.30 -4.46
N ARG A 121 -4.45 2.62 -4.60
CA ARG A 121 -4.52 3.29 -5.91
C ARG A 121 -3.19 3.21 -6.67
N ILE A 122 -2.06 3.32 -5.98
CA ILE A 122 -0.74 3.14 -6.61
C ILE A 122 -0.60 1.70 -7.11
N ASN A 123 -0.96 0.71 -6.29
CA ASN A 123 -0.83 -0.70 -6.65
C ASN A 123 -1.66 -1.06 -7.88
N VAL A 124 -2.93 -0.65 -7.93
CA VAL A 124 -3.80 -0.85 -9.10
C VAL A 124 -3.22 -0.18 -10.35
N LYS A 125 -2.66 1.03 -10.22
CA LYS A 125 -2.02 1.72 -11.34
C LYS A 125 -0.77 0.97 -11.83
N ALA A 126 0.04 0.44 -10.92
CA ALA A 126 1.23 -0.33 -11.24
C ALA A 126 0.89 -1.65 -11.94
N GLU A 127 -0.13 -2.36 -11.45
CA GLU A 127 -0.65 -3.59 -12.06
C GLU A 127 -1.08 -3.35 -13.52
N LEU A 128 -1.87 -2.30 -13.75
CA LEU A 128 -2.31 -1.93 -15.09
C LEU A 128 -1.15 -1.49 -16.01
N GLU A 129 -0.13 -0.82 -15.46
CA GLU A 129 1.07 -0.44 -16.21
C GLU A 129 1.90 -1.67 -16.63
N ILE A 130 2.01 -2.68 -15.76
CA ILE A 130 2.66 -3.97 -16.05
C ILE A 130 1.90 -4.72 -17.14
N GLU A 131 0.57 -4.73 -17.09
CA GLU A 131 -0.29 -5.36 -18.08
C GLU A 131 -0.12 -4.71 -19.48
N LEU A 132 -0.13 -3.38 -19.54
CA LEU A 132 0.16 -2.66 -20.78
C LEU A 132 1.55 -2.99 -21.33
N LEU A 133 2.53 -3.13 -20.44
CA LEU A 133 3.90 -3.46 -20.83
C LEU A 133 3.97 -4.87 -21.42
N HIS A 134 3.27 -5.84 -20.83
CA HIS A 134 3.13 -7.19 -21.37
C HIS A 134 2.48 -7.18 -22.75
N ASN A 135 1.35 -6.49 -22.91
CA ASN A 135 0.67 -6.38 -24.20
C ASN A 135 1.57 -5.77 -25.29
N LYS A 136 2.40 -4.78 -24.93
CA LYS A 136 3.36 -4.20 -25.86
C LYS A 136 4.49 -5.15 -26.23
N ILE A 137 4.98 -5.94 -25.27
CA ILE A 137 6.00 -6.97 -25.50
C ILE A 137 5.45 -8.07 -26.41
N ASP A 138 4.23 -8.54 -26.18
CA ASP A 138 3.57 -9.57 -26.99
C ASP A 138 3.38 -9.09 -28.44
N ALA A 139 2.93 -7.86 -28.64
CA ALA A 139 2.79 -7.28 -29.98
C ALA A 139 4.13 -7.16 -30.72
N LEU A 140 5.21 -6.80 -30.00
CA LEU A 140 6.56 -6.75 -30.58
C LEU A 140 7.05 -8.16 -30.94
N ARG A 141 6.81 -9.16 -30.08
CA ARG A 141 7.15 -10.56 -30.36
C ARG A 141 6.43 -11.09 -31.58
N GLU A 142 5.14 -10.80 -31.73
CA GLU A 142 4.37 -11.25 -32.89
C GLU A 142 4.92 -10.66 -34.20
N GLN A 143 5.26 -9.36 -34.20
CA GLN A 143 5.91 -8.73 -35.35
C GLN A 143 7.27 -9.37 -35.69
N GLU A 144 8.05 -9.72 -34.67
CA GLU A 144 9.36 -10.35 -34.84
C GLU A 144 9.23 -11.78 -35.39
N ILE A 145 8.27 -12.56 -34.88
CA ILE A 145 7.94 -13.91 -35.38
C ILE A 145 7.48 -13.84 -36.85
N LEU A 146 6.64 -12.87 -37.21
CA LEU A 146 6.20 -12.69 -38.60
C LEU A 146 7.37 -12.35 -39.53
N LYS A 147 8.30 -11.47 -39.08
CA LYS A 147 9.51 -11.15 -39.84
C LYS A 147 10.40 -12.37 -40.02
N LEU A 148 10.65 -13.13 -38.96
CA LEU A 148 11.46 -14.35 -39.02
C LEU A 148 10.84 -15.39 -39.95
N THR A 149 9.52 -15.59 -39.86
CA THR A 149 8.78 -16.48 -40.76
C THR A 149 8.92 -16.05 -42.22
N ASN A 150 8.76 -14.75 -42.53
CA ASN A 150 8.93 -14.24 -43.89
C ASN A 150 10.35 -14.46 -44.43
N ILE A 151 11.37 -14.23 -43.60
CA ILE A 151 12.77 -14.46 -43.96
C ILE A 151 13.02 -15.94 -44.26
N ILE A 152 12.55 -16.85 -43.40
CA ILE A 152 12.68 -18.30 -43.61
C ILE A 152 11.97 -18.71 -44.91
N GLN A 153 10.77 -18.19 -45.16
CA GLN A 153 9.97 -18.55 -46.33
C GLN A 153 10.63 -18.05 -47.64
N ARG A 154 11.23 -16.86 -47.63
CA ARG A 154 12.04 -16.35 -48.74
C ARG A 154 13.28 -17.20 -49.00
N LEU A 155 13.99 -17.58 -47.95
CA LEU A 155 15.19 -18.43 -48.07
C LEU A 155 14.82 -19.81 -48.64
N SER A 156 13.76 -20.42 -48.13
CA SER A 156 13.23 -21.69 -48.65
C SER A 156 12.80 -21.58 -50.11
N ALA A 157 12.15 -20.48 -50.51
CA ALA A 157 11.72 -20.27 -51.90
C ALA A 157 12.91 -20.07 -52.85
N HIS A 158 14.02 -19.50 -52.37
CA HIS A 158 15.22 -19.30 -53.17
C HIS A 158 16.02 -20.59 -53.33
N LEU A 159 16.07 -21.44 -52.30
CA LEU A 159 16.80 -22.72 -52.32
C LEU A 159 16.02 -23.85 -53.02
N ALA A 160 14.69 -23.77 -53.06
CA ALA A 160 13.83 -24.76 -53.72
C ALA A 160 14.18 -25.02 -55.20
N PRO A 161 14.33 -24.00 -56.07
CA PRO A 161 14.70 -24.23 -57.47
C PRO A 161 16.10 -24.83 -57.64
N ASP A 162 17.08 -24.42 -56.81
CA ASP A 162 18.44 -24.98 -56.86
C ASP A 162 18.46 -26.46 -56.46
N LEU A 163 17.65 -26.85 -55.47
CA LEU A 163 17.53 -28.25 -55.06
C LEU A 163 16.85 -29.10 -56.15
N VAL A 164 15.82 -28.57 -56.80
CA VAL A 164 15.12 -29.25 -57.90
C VAL A 164 16.06 -29.41 -59.10
N ALA A 165 16.80 -28.36 -59.47
CA ALA A 165 17.78 -28.42 -60.55
C ALA A 165 18.88 -29.46 -60.25
N ALA A 166 19.40 -29.50 -59.02
CA ALA A 166 20.41 -30.49 -58.62
C ALA A 166 19.88 -31.95 -58.68
N ILE A 167 18.59 -32.17 -58.36
CA ILE A 167 17.96 -33.49 -58.44
C ILE A 167 17.70 -33.89 -59.90
N GLU A 168 17.27 -32.96 -60.75
CA GLU A 168 17.08 -33.22 -62.19
C GLU A 168 18.40 -33.55 -62.89
N ASP A 169 19.48 -32.85 -62.53
CA ASP A 169 20.81 -33.08 -63.09
C ASP A 169 21.37 -34.46 -62.67
N GLU A 170 21.18 -34.88 -61.41
CA GLU A 170 21.51 -36.25 -60.96
C GLU A 170 20.63 -37.33 -61.62
N ALA A 171 19.33 -37.05 -61.83
CA ALA A 171 18.42 -38.00 -62.49
C ALA A 171 18.71 -38.14 -63.99
N GLY A 172 19.20 -37.08 -64.63
CA GLY A 172 19.65 -37.07 -66.03
C GLY A 172 20.96 -37.84 -66.25
N GLN A 173 21.87 -37.83 -65.27
CA GLN A 173 23.16 -38.55 -65.34
C GLN A 173 23.05 -40.07 -65.09
N ARG A 174 21.93 -40.57 -64.54
CA ARG A 174 21.71 -42.01 -64.29
C ARG A 174 20.96 -42.76 -65.42
N LYS A 175 20.67 -42.11 -66.54
CA LYS A 175 20.16 -42.75 -67.77
C LYS A 175 21.26 -42.84 -68.82
#